data_AF-A0A3L8ACI2-F1
#
_entry.id   AF-A0A3L8ACI2-F1
#
_cell.length_a   1.000
_cell.length_b   1.000
_cell.length_c   1.000
_cell.angle_alpha   90.00
_cell.angle_beta   90.00
_cell.angle_gamma   90.00
#
_symmetry.space_group_name_H-M   'P 1'
#
loop_
_entity.id
_entity.type
_entity.pdbx_description
1 polymer ?
#
loop_
_entity_poly.entity_id
_entity_poly.type
_entity_poly.pdbx_seq_one_letter_code
_entity_poly.pdbx_strand_id
1 'polypeptide(L)' 'MKELKELKVGDFFKLKPTGRVYVRGEYVRSLKRYSYYDFDDVCREHFAKGSKRVIVNFEF' A
#
# COMPACT_ATOMS: atom_id res chain seq x y z
N MET A 1 -1.06 -12.77 4.07
CA MET A 1 -0.72 -11.40 4.47
C MET A 1 0.75 -11.18 4.20
N LYS A 2 1.14 -10.03 3.65
CA LYS A 2 2.54 -9.65 3.41
C LYS A 2 2.86 -8.33 4.10
N GLU A 3 4.13 -8.03 4.30
CA GLU A 3 4.57 -6.70 4.71
C GLU A 3 4.62 -5.74 3.50
N LEU A 4 4.34 -4.46 3.73
CA LEU A 4 4.33 -3.44 2.67
C LEU A 4 5.68 -3.31 1.94
N LYS A 5 6.79 -3.57 2.63
CA LYS A 5 8.14 -3.58 2.04
C LYS A 5 8.37 -4.70 1.01
N GLU A 6 7.58 -5.77 1.08
CA GLU A 6 7.70 -6.93 0.17
C GLU A 6 6.98 -6.69 -1.16
N LEU A 7 6.19 -5.61 -1.26
CA LEU A 7 5.44 -5.24 -2.45
C LEU A 7 6.30 -4.40 -3.40
N LYS A 8 6.11 -4.58 -4.70
CA LYS A 8 6.71 -3.77 -5.75
C LYS A 8 5.88 -2.50 -5.97
N VAL A 9 6.52 -1.47 -6.53
CA VAL A 9 5.80 -0.25 -6.93
C VAL A 9 4.73 -0.64 -7.95
N GLY A 10 3.50 -0.20 -7.74
CA GLY A 10 2.34 -0.55 -8.55
C GLY A 10 1.55 -1.79 -8.08
N ASP A 11 2.03 -2.53 -7.07
CA ASP A 11 1.26 -3.67 -6.53
C ASP A 11 0.00 -3.20 -5.78
N PHE A 12 -1.08 -3.96 -5.95
CA PHE A 12 -2.36 -3.74 -5.27
C PHE A 12 -2.42 -4.45 -3.93
N PHE A 13 -2.94 -3.78 -2.91
CA PHE A 13 -3.14 -4.36 -1.58
C PHE A 13 -4.36 -3.75 -0.88
N LYS A 14 -4.91 -4.47 0.10
CA LYS A 14 -5.95 -3.95 1.01
C LYS A 14 -5.41 -3.83 2.44
N LEU A 15 -5.85 -2.81 3.16
CA LEU A 15 -5.55 -2.66 4.59
C LEU A 15 -6.51 -3.42 5.49
N LYS A 16 -7.72 -3.68 4.99
CA LYS A 16 -8.81 -4.40 5.67
C LYS A 16 -9.47 -5.35 4.66
N PRO A 17 -10.01 -6.50 5.08
CA PRO A 17 -10.61 -7.49 4.18
C PRO A 17 -11.79 -6.90 3.35
N THR A 18 -12.65 -6.11 3.98
CA THR A 18 -13.77 -5.38 3.35
C THR A 18 -13.42 -3.92 3.03
N GLY A 19 -12.12 -3.59 2.99
CA GLY A 19 -11.63 -2.24 2.78
C GLY A 19 -11.42 -1.88 1.31
N ARG A 20 -10.99 -0.63 1.12
CA ARG A 20 -10.57 -0.10 -0.18
C ARG A 20 -9.28 -0.76 -0.66
N VAL A 21 -9.11 -0.72 -1.99
CA VAL A 21 -7.87 -1.13 -2.66
C VAL A 21 -6.91 0.04 -2.69
N TYR A 22 -5.67 -0.24 -2.34
CA TYR A 22 -4.56 0.70 -2.40
C TYR A 22 -3.49 0.19 -3.36
N VAL A 23 -2.73 1.12 -3.91
CA VAL A 23 -1.60 0.84 -4.79
C VAL A 23 -0.32 1.25 -4.08
N ARG A 24 0.69 0.38 -4.09
CA ARG A 24 1.98 0.66 -3.45
C ARG A 24 2.79 1.65 -4.29
N GLY A 25 3.12 2.80 -3.70
CA GLY A 25 3.94 3.85 -4.29
C GLY A 25 5.42 3.75 -3.92
N GLU A 26 6.18 4.82 -4.12
CA GLU A 26 7.62 4.85 -3.85
C GLU A 26 8.00 4.83 -2.37
N TYR A 27 9.26 4.43 -2.10
CA TYR A 27 9.84 4.54 -0.76
C TYR A 27 10.43 5.95 -0.56
N VAL A 28 9.82 6.71 0.35
CA VAL A 28 10.28 8.07 0.68
C VAL A 28 11.32 7.99 1.78
N ARG A 29 12.59 8.08 1.40
CA ARG A 29 13.76 7.99 2.30
C ARG A 29 13.71 9.01 3.44
N SER A 30 13.30 10.25 3.16
CA SER A 30 13.18 11.32 4.16
C SER A 30 12.20 10.98 5.28
N LEU A 31 11.13 10.26 4.96
CA LEU A 31 10.11 9.83 5.93
C LEU A 31 10.37 8.42 6.49
N LYS A 32 11.32 7.69 5.91
CA LYS A 32 11.55 6.25 6.14
C LYS A 32 10.25 5.43 5.99
N ARG A 33 9.39 5.81 5.05
CA ARG A 33 8.06 5.24 4.83
C ARG A 33 7.83 4.96 3.35
N TYR A 34 6.93 4.02 3.07
CA TYR A 34 6.42 3.71 1.75
C TYR A 34 5.15 4.53 1.52
N SER A 35 5.10 5.24 0.39
CA SER A 35 3.87 5.88 -0.08
C SER A 35 2.92 4.83 -0.65
N TYR A 36 1.63 5.14 -0.61
CA TYR A 36 0.57 4.38 -1.26
C TYR A 36 -0.64 5.29 -1.45
N TYR A 37 -1.41 5.07 -2.50
CA TYR A 37 -2.60 5.86 -2.81
C TYR A 37 -3.81 4.96 -3.02
N ASP A 38 -5.00 5.55 -2.93
CA ASP A 38 -6.26 4.86 -3.18
C ASP A 38 -6.38 4.54 -4.68
N PHE A 39 -6.84 3.35 -5.03
CA PHE A 39 -6.97 2.97 -6.45
C PHE A 39 -7.95 3.87 -7.21
N ASP A 40 -9.02 4.29 -6.53
CA ASP A 40 -10.08 5.13 -7.11
C ASP A 40 -9.70 6.62 -7.12
N ASP A 41 -8.83 7.03 -6.18
CA ASP A 41 -8.41 8.42 -5.99
C ASP A 41 -6.91 8.52 -5.73
N VAL A 42 -6.16 8.69 -6.82
CA VAL A 42 -4.71 8.86 -6.84
C VAL A 42 -4.23 10.10 -6.06
N CYS A 43 -5.06 11.13 -5.90
CA CYS A 43 -4.69 12.32 -5.13
C CYS A 43 -4.64 12.04 -3.62
N ARG A 44 -5.24 10.93 -3.17
CA ARG A 44 -5.27 10.55 -1.76
C ARG A 44 -4.06 9.70 -1.39
N GLU A 45 -2.89 10.33 -1.33
CA GLU A 45 -1.65 9.67 -0.93
C GLU A 45 -1.54 9.51 0.60
N HIS A 46 -0.97 8.38 1.02
CA HIS A 46 -0.71 7.99 2.40
C HIS A 46 0.70 7.43 2.55
N PHE A 47 1.21 7.41 3.79
CA PHE A 47 2.56 6.90 4.09
C PHE A 47 2.54 5.90 5.24
N ALA A 48 3.11 4.71 5.02
CA ALA A 48 3.20 3.65 6.04
C ALA A 48 4.61 3.10 6.19
N LYS A 49 4.90 2.53 7.37
CA LYS A 49 6.15 1.78 7.59
C LYS A 49 6.15 0.50 6.76
N GLY A 50 7.33 0.07 6.33
CA GLY A 50 7.50 -1.18 5.57
C GLY A 50 7.03 -2.43 6.32
N SER A 51 7.05 -2.40 7.66
CA SER A 51 6.56 -3.49 8.52
C SER A 51 5.04 -3.56 8.66
N LYS A 52 4.29 -2.67 7.99
CA LYS A 52 2.84 -2.71 7.99
C LYS A 52 2.37 -3.97 7.27
N ARG A 53 1.61 -4.82 7.95
CA ARG A 53 0.95 -5.99 7.35
C ARG A 53 -0.21 -5.54 6.47
N VAL A 54 -0.25 -6.08 5.26
CA VAL A 54 -1.24 -5.80 4.24
C VAL A 54 -1.77 -7.10 3.62
N ILE A 55 -2.96 -7.01 3.05
CA ILE A 55 -3.65 -8.13 2.39
C ILE A 55 -3.35 -8.02 0.90
N VAL A 56 -2.80 -9.09 0.35
CA VAL A 56 -2.41 -9.24 -1.06
C VAL A 56 -3.14 -10.47 -1.60
N ASN A 57 -3.35 -10.55 -2.92
CA ASN A 57 -4.14 -11.61 -3.57
C ASN A 57 -5.59 -11.65 -3.07
N PHE A 58 -6.29 -10.53 -3.18
CA PHE A 58 -7.73 -10.43 -2.92
C PHE A 58 -8.49 -10.40 -4.25
N GLU A 59 -9.75 -10.83 -4.26
CA GLU A 59 -10.65 -10.65 -5.41
C GLU A 59 -11.14 -9.19 -5.48
N PHE A 60 -11.18 -8.68 -6.71
CA PHE A 60 -11.43 -7.28 -7.04
C PHE A 60 -12.93 -6.98 -7.06
#